data_AF-A0A969THI2-F1
#
_entry.id   AF-A0A969THI2-F1
#
_cell.length_a   1.000
_cell.length_b   1.000
_cell.length_c   1.000
_cell.angle_alpha   90.00
_cell.angle_beta   90.00
_cell.angle_gamma   90.00
#
_symmetry.space_group_name_H-M   'P 1'
#
loop_
_entity.id
_entity.type
_entity.pdbx_description
1 polymer ?
#
loop_
_entity_poly.entity_id
_entity_poly.type
_entity_poly.pdbx_seq_one_letter_code
_entity_poly.pdbx_strand_id
1 'polypeptide(L)'
;MHHTPTRGYAAGNILNMLIHLEADLTGYDFSGLSVWQAYLQGTKAQNIHFVRSQFFYLSFNDTFGQVYRVRYSSAGTWLAVTASNLGVRVWQGHNLVQILHLPLHAHTVTFSPDEQYLVTAGSDRTIYFWDIQTGQCVRHFSGHRGQVYALSFADAGRILISGGDSTVRLWNVDTGECSTLDLDSFVSAVAVHPDGHTFAVATGENVIQIRDIQSLDLSATCQGHSHEIRTLAFSPDGNTLASGSYDETIRLWSTHTGHCTLILQKQGESYLREVAFSPCGTFLASASDRGNIHMCNVKQGEHEITLQPGEAFAEQQ
;
A
#
# COMPACT_ATOMS: atom_id res chain seq x y z
N MET A 1 -1.57 2.35 -45.68
CA MET A 1 -0.19 2.02 -45.26
C MET A 1 -0.07 2.42 -43.81
N HIS A 2 -0.08 1.44 -42.90
CA HIS A 2 0.16 1.67 -41.49
C HIS A 2 1.64 2.02 -41.31
N HIS A 3 1.93 3.29 -41.05
CA HIS A 3 3.24 3.68 -40.54
C HIS A 3 3.33 3.17 -39.10
N THR A 4 4.03 2.06 -38.88
CA THR A 4 4.60 1.77 -37.57
C THR A 4 5.59 2.90 -37.25
N PRO A 5 5.35 3.72 -36.21
CA PRO A 5 6.30 4.77 -35.85
C PRO A 5 7.64 4.13 -35.51
N THR A 6 8.69 4.61 -36.16
CA THR A 6 10.05 4.15 -35.95
C THR A 6 10.46 4.46 -34.52
N ARG A 7 10.87 3.43 -33.76
CA ARG A 7 11.49 3.57 -32.44
C ARG A 7 12.70 4.51 -32.56
N GLY A 8 12.59 5.72 -32.04
CA GLY A 8 13.62 6.75 -32.16
C GLY A 8 14.02 7.32 -30.81
N TYR A 9 15.30 7.22 -30.46
CA TYR A 9 15.89 7.81 -29.25
C TYR A 9 16.04 9.34 -29.34
N ALA A 10 15.88 9.90 -30.54
CA ALA A 10 16.18 11.31 -30.81
C ALA A 10 15.33 12.25 -29.96
N ALA A 11 14.01 12.04 -29.89
CA ALA A 11 13.12 12.93 -29.14
C ALA A 11 13.42 12.92 -27.64
N GLY A 12 13.68 11.74 -27.05
CA GLY A 12 14.04 11.64 -25.63
C GLY A 12 15.40 12.25 -25.30
N ASN A 13 16.41 12.04 -26.15
CA ASN A 13 17.73 12.65 -25.98
C ASN A 13 17.70 14.18 -26.10
N ILE A 14 16.91 14.72 -27.04
CA ILE A 14 16.71 16.17 -27.19
C ILE A 14 16.02 16.73 -25.96
N LEU A 15 14.97 16.06 -25.47
CA LEU A 15 14.27 16.47 -24.25
C LEU A 15 15.23 16.49 -23.05
N ASN A 16 16.02 15.42 -22.84
CA ASN A 16 17.00 15.36 -21.77
C ASN A 16 18.05 16.47 -21.84
N MET A 17 18.53 16.80 -23.04
CA MET A 17 19.46 17.91 -23.22
C MET A 17 18.83 19.24 -22.85
N LEU A 18 17.60 19.52 -23.30
CA LEU A 18 16.90 20.76 -22.97
C LEU A 18 16.70 20.90 -21.46
N ILE A 19 16.43 19.79 -20.79
CA ILE A 19 16.24 19.73 -19.34
C ILE A 19 17.57 19.96 -18.62
N HIS A 20 18.65 19.34 -19.08
CA HIS A 20 20.00 19.56 -18.53
C HIS A 20 20.48 21.00 -18.70
N LEU A 21 20.03 21.67 -19.75
CA LEU A 21 20.33 23.08 -20.03
C LEU A 21 19.40 24.05 -19.30
N GLU A 22 18.52 23.57 -18.42
CA GLU A 22 17.51 24.37 -17.70
C GLU A 22 16.63 25.22 -18.64
N ALA A 23 16.37 24.72 -19.85
CA ALA A 23 15.52 25.42 -20.81
C ALA A 23 14.08 25.51 -20.30
N ASP A 24 13.46 26.68 -20.44
CA ASP A 24 12.03 26.83 -20.20
C ASP A 24 11.25 26.18 -21.35
N LEU A 25 10.55 25.09 -21.03
CA LEU A 25 9.79 24.31 -22.01
C LEU A 25 8.34 24.79 -22.13
N THR A 26 7.99 25.91 -21.49
CA THR A 26 6.62 26.43 -21.49
C THR A 26 6.14 26.75 -22.90
N GLY A 27 5.00 26.19 -23.30
CA GLY A 27 4.38 26.42 -24.61
C GLY A 27 4.94 25.60 -25.79
N TYR A 28 5.87 24.68 -25.55
CA TYR A 28 6.41 23.82 -26.61
C TYR A 28 5.43 22.72 -27.04
N ASP A 29 5.44 22.38 -28.33
CA ASP A 29 4.65 21.28 -28.90
C ASP A 29 5.55 20.12 -29.34
N PHE A 30 5.39 18.99 -28.66
CA PHE A 30 6.06 17.71 -28.91
C PHE A 30 5.07 16.64 -29.40
N SER A 31 3.93 17.06 -29.97
CA SER A 31 2.90 16.19 -30.54
C SER A 31 3.45 15.31 -31.67
N GLY A 32 3.03 14.04 -31.71
CA GLY A 32 3.41 13.06 -32.73
C GLY A 32 4.82 12.46 -32.55
N LEU A 33 5.54 12.80 -31.48
CA LEU A 33 6.87 12.25 -31.21
C LEU A 33 6.81 10.92 -30.46
N SER A 34 7.73 10.01 -30.78
CA SER A 34 8.03 8.85 -29.95
C SER A 34 9.15 9.22 -28.97
N VAL A 35 8.81 9.41 -27.70
CA VAL A 35 9.74 9.83 -26.65
C VAL A 35 10.21 8.59 -25.88
N TRP A 36 11.51 8.36 -25.88
CA TRP A 36 12.16 7.20 -25.28
C TRP A 36 13.20 7.64 -24.26
N GLN A 37 13.16 7.13 -23.01
CA GLN A 37 14.14 7.47 -21.96
C GLN A 37 14.30 8.98 -21.71
N ALA A 38 13.21 9.71 -21.47
CA ALA A 38 13.30 11.11 -21.06
C ALA A 38 13.11 11.28 -19.54
N TYR A 39 13.89 12.17 -18.93
CA TYR A 39 13.95 12.45 -17.50
C TYR A 39 13.39 13.85 -17.21
N LEU A 40 12.10 13.93 -16.86
CA LEU A 40 11.34 15.19 -16.78
C LEU A 40 11.33 15.85 -15.39
N GLN A 41 12.15 15.36 -14.46
CA GLN A 41 12.18 15.86 -13.07
C GLN A 41 12.62 17.33 -13.02
N GLY A 42 11.91 18.16 -12.23
CA GLY A 42 12.28 19.56 -11.98
C GLY A 42 12.01 20.52 -13.15
N THR A 43 11.36 20.06 -14.22
CA THR A 43 11.08 20.89 -15.40
C THR A 43 9.97 21.90 -15.15
N LYS A 44 10.22 23.18 -15.49
CA LYS A 44 9.16 24.19 -15.62
C LYS A 44 8.46 23.97 -16.95
N ALA A 45 7.41 23.16 -16.90
CA ALA A 45 6.64 22.72 -18.05
C ALA A 45 5.19 23.17 -17.90
N GLN A 46 4.86 24.40 -18.31
CA GLN A 46 3.47 24.88 -18.40
C GLN A 46 3.02 24.88 -19.88
N ASN A 47 1.80 24.42 -20.17
CA ASN A 47 1.25 24.38 -21.54
C ASN A 47 2.12 23.62 -22.57
N ILE A 48 2.62 22.44 -22.22
CA ILE A 48 3.31 21.57 -23.19
C ILE A 48 2.31 20.63 -23.87
N HIS A 49 2.41 20.50 -25.20
CA HIS A 49 1.53 19.63 -25.99
C HIS A 49 2.24 18.33 -26.40
N PHE A 50 1.56 17.18 -26.25
CA PHE A 50 2.04 15.84 -26.63
C PHE A 50 0.96 15.03 -27.36
N VAL A 51 0.14 15.69 -28.18
CA VAL A 51 -1.00 15.07 -28.86
C VAL A 51 -0.49 13.98 -29.82
N ARG A 52 -1.04 12.76 -29.72
CA ARG A 52 -0.63 11.58 -30.52
C ARG A 52 0.85 11.16 -30.33
N SER A 53 1.48 11.54 -29.22
CA SER A 53 2.84 11.10 -28.88
C SER A 53 2.84 9.74 -28.18
N GLN A 54 3.90 8.96 -28.37
CA GLN A 54 4.10 7.65 -27.71
C GLN A 54 5.25 7.75 -26.71
N PHE A 55 5.05 7.22 -25.51
CA PHE A 55 6.02 7.30 -24.42
C PHE A 55 6.50 5.91 -24.01
N PHE A 56 7.81 5.77 -23.86
CA PHE A 56 8.44 4.54 -23.39
C PHE A 56 9.56 4.89 -22.40
N TYR A 57 9.57 4.25 -21.23
CA TYR A 57 10.59 4.46 -20.19
C TYR A 57 10.76 5.92 -19.75
N LEU A 58 9.66 6.63 -19.48
CA LEU A 58 9.72 7.92 -18.81
C LEU A 58 9.98 7.72 -17.32
N SER A 59 10.89 8.51 -16.75
CA SER A 59 11.03 8.62 -15.29
C SER A 59 10.57 10.01 -14.86
N PHE A 60 9.48 10.04 -14.08
CA PHE A 60 8.95 11.24 -13.44
C PHE A 60 9.37 11.37 -11.97
N ASN A 61 10.10 10.40 -11.43
CA ASN A 61 10.11 10.17 -9.99
C ASN A 61 11.37 10.69 -9.30
N ASP A 62 11.18 11.39 -8.17
CA ASP A 62 12.05 11.20 -7.01
C ASP A 62 12.24 9.70 -6.83
N THR A 63 13.47 9.19 -6.82
CA THR A 63 13.69 7.75 -6.69
C THR A 63 13.16 7.32 -5.33
N PHE A 64 11.98 6.70 -5.28
CA PHE A 64 11.50 6.07 -4.06
C PHE A 64 12.50 4.98 -3.70
N GLY A 65 13.06 5.05 -2.49
CA GLY A 65 13.76 3.93 -1.89
C GLY A 65 12.76 2.82 -1.60
N GLN A 66 13.12 1.88 -0.72
CA GLN A 66 12.18 0.84 -0.33
C GLN A 66 10.88 1.45 0.23
N VAL A 67 9.77 1.20 -0.47
CA VAL A 67 8.42 1.58 -0.03
C VAL A 67 7.96 0.55 1.00
N TYR A 68 7.52 1.01 2.16
CA TYR A 68 7.06 0.15 3.24
C TYR A 68 5.55 -0.10 3.18
N ARG A 69 4.75 0.95 2.92
CA ARG A 69 3.29 0.87 2.84
C ARG A 69 2.73 1.91 1.87
N VAL A 70 1.62 1.52 1.25
CA VAL A 70 0.74 2.39 0.48
C VAL A 70 -0.69 2.22 1.01
N ARG A 71 -1.40 3.33 1.23
CA ARG A 71 -2.80 3.31 1.68
C ARG A 71 -3.60 4.38 0.99
N TYR A 72 -4.78 4.00 0.49
CA TYR A 72 -5.84 4.95 0.22
C TYR A 72 -6.66 5.15 1.49
N SER A 73 -7.20 6.36 1.63
CA SER A 73 -8.28 6.64 2.57
C SER A 73 -9.55 5.87 2.20
N SER A 74 -10.45 5.70 3.16
CA SER A 74 -11.72 4.98 2.94
C SER A 74 -12.58 5.64 1.86
N ALA A 75 -12.58 6.97 1.80
CA ALA A 75 -13.29 7.75 0.78
C ALA A 75 -12.52 7.89 -0.55
N GLY A 76 -11.30 7.36 -0.65
CA GLY A 76 -10.41 7.56 -1.82
C GLY A 76 -9.90 9.01 -2.00
N THR A 77 -10.18 9.91 -1.05
CA THR A 77 -9.76 11.31 -1.07
C THR A 77 -8.25 11.48 -0.95
N TRP A 78 -7.58 10.60 -0.20
CA TRP A 78 -6.17 10.69 0.13
C TRP A 78 -5.43 9.40 -0.23
N LEU A 79 -4.16 9.57 -0.60
CA LEU A 79 -3.20 8.48 -0.79
C LEU A 79 -1.98 8.78 0.09
N ALA A 80 -1.60 7.85 0.96
CA ALA A 80 -0.38 7.93 1.75
C ALA A 80 0.62 6.87 1.32
N VAL A 81 1.90 7.26 1.27
CA VAL A 81 3.03 6.37 1.02
C VAL A 81 4.11 6.61 2.06
N THR A 82 4.66 5.53 2.59
CA THR A 82 5.84 5.57 3.48
C THR A 82 7.01 4.91 2.79
N ALA A 83 8.16 5.58 2.69
CA ALA A 83 9.37 5.03 2.07
C ALA A 83 10.64 5.38 2.84
N SER A 84 11.65 4.52 2.73
CA SER A 84 12.94 4.61 3.45
C SER A 84 13.68 5.95 3.31
N ASN A 85 13.55 6.65 2.18
CA ASN A 85 14.30 7.87 1.89
C ASN A 85 13.43 9.12 1.72
N LEU A 86 12.09 8.99 1.72
CA LEU A 86 11.16 10.10 1.46
C LEU A 86 10.27 10.42 2.67
N GLY A 87 10.42 9.68 3.77
CA GLY A 87 9.53 9.77 4.92
C GLY A 87 8.10 9.36 4.57
N VAL A 88 7.12 10.03 5.16
CA VAL A 88 5.69 9.86 4.85
C VAL A 88 5.24 10.99 3.94
N ARG A 89 4.64 10.65 2.81
CA ARG A 89 4.05 11.61 1.89
C ARG A 89 2.57 11.29 1.68
N VAL A 90 1.77 12.35 1.55
CA VAL A 90 0.33 12.25 1.28
C VAL A 90 -0.04 13.10 0.08
N TRP A 91 -0.88 12.53 -0.78
CA TRP A 91 -1.42 13.16 -1.97
C TRP A 91 -2.95 13.11 -1.96
N GLN A 92 -3.56 14.03 -2.71
CA GLN A 92 -4.96 13.92 -3.10
C GLN A 92 -5.14 12.71 -4.04
N GLY A 93 -6.07 11.82 -3.73
CA GLY A 93 -6.23 10.55 -4.45
C GLY A 93 -6.68 10.70 -5.90
N HIS A 94 -7.43 11.77 -6.23
CA HIS A 94 -8.01 11.93 -7.56
C HIS A 94 -7.08 12.59 -8.60
N ASN A 95 -6.08 13.36 -8.15
CA ASN A 95 -5.17 14.10 -9.04
C ASN A 95 -3.69 13.99 -8.65
N LEU A 96 -3.38 13.27 -7.57
CA LEU A 96 -2.04 13.03 -7.05
C LEU A 96 -1.26 14.32 -6.75
N VAL A 97 -1.95 15.38 -6.32
CA VAL A 97 -1.29 16.59 -5.80
C VAL A 97 -0.81 16.33 -4.37
N GLN A 98 0.49 16.50 -4.12
CA GLN A 98 1.07 16.30 -2.78
C GLN A 98 0.57 17.40 -1.84
N ILE A 99 0.05 17.00 -0.69
CA ILE A 99 -0.47 17.93 0.33
C ILE A 99 0.33 17.90 1.63
N LEU A 100 0.99 16.78 1.93
CA LEU A 100 1.72 16.61 3.17
C LEU A 100 3.03 15.86 2.95
N HIS A 101 4.08 16.31 3.63
CA HIS A 101 5.36 15.63 3.72
C HIS A 101 5.85 15.66 5.17
N LEU A 102 5.95 14.48 5.77
CA LEU A 102 6.47 14.28 7.11
C LEU A 102 7.83 13.60 7.02
N PRO A 103 8.93 14.29 7.40
CA PRO A 103 10.28 13.75 7.28
C PRO A 103 10.61 12.80 8.45
N LEU A 104 9.78 11.75 8.61
CA LEU A 104 9.91 10.74 9.66
C LEU A 104 9.90 9.33 9.07
N HIS A 105 10.58 8.42 9.76
CA HIS A 105 10.66 7.01 9.35
C HIS A 105 9.48 6.23 9.91
N ALA A 106 8.44 6.05 9.10
CA ALA A 106 7.31 5.18 9.41
C ALA A 106 7.41 3.86 8.63
N HIS A 107 7.17 2.75 9.31
CA HIS A 107 6.98 1.45 8.66
C HIS A 107 5.54 1.23 8.23
N THR A 108 4.60 1.94 8.85
CA THR A 108 3.19 1.80 8.56
C THR A 108 2.42 3.10 8.69
N VAL A 109 1.32 3.17 7.97
CA VAL A 109 0.41 4.32 7.93
C VAL A 109 -1.03 3.83 7.78
N THR A 110 -1.98 4.57 8.34
CA THR A 110 -3.42 4.37 8.10
C THR A 110 -4.15 5.70 8.21
N PHE A 111 -5.29 5.83 7.53
CA PHE A 111 -6.17 6.99 7.68
C PHE A 111 -7.23 6.69 8.75
N SER A 112 -7.65 7.71 9.48
CA SER A 112 -8.85 7.63 10.31
C SER A 112 -10.11 7.55 9.43
N PRO A 113 -11.16 6.81 9.84
CA PRO A 113 -12.38 6.68 9.04
C PRO A 113 -13.13 8.00 8.79
N ASP A 114 -12.89 9.02 9.62
CA ASP A 114 -13.46 10.37 9.48
C ASP A 114 -12.67 11.28 8.52
N GLU A 115 -11.59 10.77 7.92
CA GLU A 115 -10.74 11.48 6.95
C GLU A 115 -10.03 12.73 7.51
N GLN A 116 -9.92 12.85 8.84
CA GLN A 116 -9.28 13.98 9.50
C GLN A 116 -7.80 13.72 9.81
N TYR A 117 -7.47 12.49 10.16
CA TYR A 117 -6.16 12.14 10.71
C TYR A 117 -5.43 11.09 9.87
N LEU A 118 -4.13 11.33 9.68
CA LEU A 118 -3.18 10.33 9.28
C LEU A 118 -2.55 9.75 10.53
N VAL A 119 -2.51 8.42 10.66
CA VAL A 119 -1.83 7.75 11.76
C VAL A 119 -0.59 7.05 11.24
N THR A 120 0.56 7.33 11.84
CA THR A 120 1.86 6.74 11.44
C THR A 120 2.52 6.04 12.62
N ALA A 121 3.27 4.98 12.33
CA ALA A 121 4.12 4.32 13.32
C ALA A 121 5.32 3.63 12.65
N GLY A 122 6.39 3.42 13.41
CA GLY A 122 7.61 2.81 12.88
C GLY A 122 8.65 2.49 13.95
N SER A 123 9.91 2.87 13.66
CA SER A 123 11.08 2.46 14.45
C SER A 123 11.17 3.10 15.83
N ASP A 124 10.55 4.26 16.02
CA ASP A 124 10.54 5.00 17.29
C ASP A 124 9.46 4.51 18.27
N ARG A 125 8.73 3.44 17.89
CA ARG A 125 7.80 2.69 18.76
C ARG A 125 6.58 3.50 19.21
N THR A 126 6.43 4.69 18.64
CA THR A 126 5.37 5.64 18.97
C THR A 126 4.42 5.72 17.78
N ILE A 127 3.14 5.86 18.09
CA ILE A 127 2.08 6.04 17.13
C ILE A 127 1.72 7.53 17.13
N TYR A 128 1.74 8.19 15.99
CA TYR A 128 1.43 9.61 15.88
C TYR A 128 0.18 9.82 15.07
N PHE A 129 -0.63 10.79 15.49
CA PHE A 129 -1.81 11.29 14.79
C PHE A 129 -1.48 12.66 14.23
N TRP A 130 -1.61 12.80 12.92
CA TRP A 130 -1.36 14.02 12.18
C TRP A 130 -2.67 14.51 11.61
N ASP A 131 -3.02 15.74 11.89
CA ASP A 131 -4.12 16.39 11.18
C ASP A 131 -3.71 16.58 9.71
N ILE A 132 -4.51 16.04 8.79
CA ILE A 132 -4.16 15.97 7.36
C ILE A 132 -4.10 17.36 6.73
N GLN A 133 -4.94 18.30 7.19
CA GLN A 133 -5.07 19.64 6.62
C GLN A 133 -3.93 20.56 7.04
N THR A 134 -3.53 20.48 8.31
CA THR A 134 -2.53 21.35 8.93
C THR A 134 -1.13 20.73 8.95
N GLY A 135 -1.05 19.40 8.83
CA GLY A 135 0.19 18.63 8.96
C GLY A 135 0.76 18.60 10.37
N GLN A 136 0.00 19.06 11.38
CA GLN A 136 0.46 19.11 12.76
C GLN A 136 0.20 17.77 13.47
N CYS A 137 1.15 17.36 14.31
CA CYS A 137 0.93 16.24 15.22
C CYS A 137 -0.03 16.68 16.34
N VAL A 138 -1.21 16.07 16.41
CA VAL A 138 -2.25 16.41 17.38
C VAL A 138 -2.23 15.50 18.61
N ARG A 139 -1.73 14.26 18.46
CA ARG A 139 -1.72 13.24 19.51
C ARG A 139 -0.65 12.19 19.22
N HIS A 140 -0.14 11.54 20.27
CA HIS A 140 0.67 10.35 20.13
C HIS A 140 0.32 9.31 21.19
N PHE A 141 0.54 8.04 20.86
CA PHE A 141 0.45 6.91 21.80
C PHE A 141 1.81 6.22 21.91
N SER A 142 2.24 6.00 23.15
CA SER A 142 3.50 5.35 23.48
C SER A 142 3.24 4.16 24.39
N GLY A 143 3.91 3.03 24.13
CA GLY A 143 3.75 1.82 24.95
C GLY A 143 4.38 0.56 24.34
N HIS A 144 4.58 0.52 23.02
CA HIS A 144 5.32 -0.55 22.38
C HIS A 144 6.78 -0.56 22.82
N ARG A 145 7.33 -1.76 23.00
CA ARG A 145 8.73 -2.00 23.38
C ARG A 145 9.64 -2.17 22.16
N GLY A 146 9.06 -2.53 21.02
CA GLY A 146 9.71 -2.69 19.73
C GLY A 146 9.08 -1.84 18.64
N GLN A 147 9.55 -2.01 17.40
CA GLN A 147 9.05 -1.30 16.23
C GLN A 147 7.59 -1.66 15.97
N VAL A 148 6.81 -0.74 15.39
CA VAL A 148 5.41 -0.97 15.02
C VAL A 148 5.32 -1.19 13.51
N TYR A 149 4.75 -2.32 13.09
CA TYR A 149 4.67 -2.73 11.68
C TYR A 149 3.25 -2.73 11.12
N ALA A 150 2.24 -2.66 11.98
CA ALA A 150 0.85 -2.75 11.60
C ALA A 150 -0.02 -1.78 12.40
N LEU A 151 -0.97 -1.15 11.70
CA LEU A 151 -2.01 -0.28 12.24
C LEU A 151 -3.32 -0.57 11.53
N SER A 152 -4.43 -0.60 12.27
CA SER A 152 -5.77 -0.73 11.69
C SER A 152 -6.82 -0.14 12.62
N PHE A 153 -7.80 0.56 12.06
CA PHE A 153 -8.93 1.09 12.83
C PHE A 153 -10.08 0.08 12.91
N ALA A 154 -10.73 0.05 14.06
CA ALA A 154 -11.94 -0.72 14.34
C ALA A 154 -13.01 0.16 14.98
N ASP A 155 -14.22 -0.39 15.11
CA ASP A 155 -15.36 0.24 15.77
C ASP A 155 -15.62 1.68 15.29
N ALA A 156 -15.69 1.84 13.96
CA ALA A 156 -15.87 3.13 13.29
C ALA A 156 -14.83 4.20 13.65
N GLY A 157 -13.60 3.78 14.01
CA GLY A 157 -12.49 4.68 14.32
C GLY A 157 -12.28 4.91 15.82
N ARG A 158 -13.11 4.34 16.69
CA ARG A 158 -12.97 4.48 18.15
C ARG A 158 -11.81 3.68 18.72
N ILE A 159 -11.47 2.56 18.09
CA ILE A 159 -10.37 1.70 18.49
C ILE A 159 -9.30 1.69 17.41
N LEU A 160 -8.06 2.00 17.78
CA LEU A 160 -6.89 1.77 16.94
C LEU A 160 -6.18 0.50 17.42
N ILE A 161 -5.96 -0.46 16.52
CA ILE A 161 -5.19 -1.66 16.79
C ILE A 161 -3.78 -1.48 16.20
N SER A 162 -2.76 -1.72 17.01
CA SER A 162 -1.36 -1.67 16.59
C SER A 162 -0.62 -2.97 16.94
N GLY A 163 0.32 -3.35 16.07
CA GLY A 163 1.15 -4.53 16.27
C GLY A 163 2.57 -4.33 15.73
N GLY A 164 3.56 -4.90 16.40
CA GLY A 164 4.93 -4.90 15.88
C GLY A 164 5.96 -5.61 16.76
N ASP A 165 5.88 -5.43 18.08
CA ASP A 165 6.60 -6.27 19.04
C ASP A 165 5.81 -7.57 19.32
N SER A 166 6.13 -8.27 20.40
CA SER A 166 5.36 -9.45 20.84
C SER A 166 4.01 -9.08 21.46
N THR A 167 3.44 -7.92 21.12
CA THR A 167 2.15 -7.46 21.63
C THR A 167 1.27 -6.90 20.51
N VAL A 168 -0.04 -7.12 20.67
CA VAL A 168 -1.06 -6.30 20.02
C VAL A 168 -1.62 -5.34 21.04
N ARG A 169 -1.74 -4.07 20.67
CA ARG A 169 -2.31 -3.03 21.54
C ARG A 169 -3.56 -2.46 20.91
N LEU A 170 -4.60 -2.32 21.73
CA LEU A 170 -5.88 -1.73 21.37
C LEU A 170 -5.98 -0.41 22.12
N TRP A 171 -6.03 0.69 21.37
CA TRP A 171 -6.06 2.04 21.89
C TRP A 171 -7.45 2.61 21.69
N ASN A 172 -8.07 3.07 22.77
CA ASN A 172 -9.23 3.93 22.65
C ASN A 172 -8.75 5.31 22.17
N VAL A 173 -9.23 5.73 21.00
CA VAL A 173 -8.71 6.91 20.30
C VAL A 173 -9.03 8.20 21.06
N ASP A 174 -10.20 8.28 21.69
CA ASP A 174 -10.67 9.46 22.42
C ASP A 174 -9.93 9.63 23.75
N THR A 175 -9.87 8.56 24.55
CA THR A 175 -9.34 8.57 25.92
C THR A 175 -7.84 8.32 25.99
N GLY A 176 -7.26 7.61 25.01
CA GLY A 176 -5.88 7.13 25.04
C GLY A 176 -5.66 5.90 25.92
N GLU A 177 -6.72 5.30 26.48
CA GLU A 177 -6.62 4.04 27.23
C GLU A 177 -6.14 2.89 26.34
N CYS A 178 -5.29 2.03 26.89
CA CYS A 178 -4.64 0.96 26.15
C CYS A 178 -4.89 -0.41 26.81
N SER A 179 -5.50 -1.31 26.06
CA SER A 179 -5.54 -2.75 26.36
C SER A 179 -4.43 -3.46 25.59
N THR A 180 -3.71 -4.37 26.24
CA THR A 180 -2.57 -5.09 25.65
C THR A 180 -2.85 -6.59 25.63
N LEU A 181 -2.55 -7.22 24.49
CA LEU A 181 -2.51 -8.67 24.31
C LEU A 181 -1.07 -9.09 24.08
N ASP A 182 -0.51 -9.86 25.02
CA ASP A 182 0.81 -10.47 24.87
C ASP A 182 0.72 -11.74 24.00
N LEU A 183 1.66 -11.89 23.08
CA LEU A 183 1.80 -13.02 22.16
C LEU A 183 3.19 -13.63 22.27
N ASP A 184 3.32 -14.89 21.84
CA ASP A 184 4.58 -15.64 21.94
C ASP A 184 5.65 -15.20 20.93
N SER A 185 5.28 -14.39 19.94
CA SER A 185 6.18 -13.91 18.89
C SER A 185 5.79 -12.52 18.39
N PHE A 186 6.67 -11.88 17.61
CA PHE A 186 6.44 -10.55 17.07
C PHE A 186 5.25 -10.51 16.10
N VAL A 187 4.60 -9.36 16.02
CA VAL A 187 3.46 -9.14 15.13
C VAL A 187 3.92 -8.49 13.83
N SER A 188 3.68 -9.15 12.71
CA SER A 188 4.11 -8.67 11.39
C SER A 188 3.00 -7.92 10.63
N ALA A 189 1.74 -8.27 10.88
CA ALA A 189 0.57 -7.69 10.23
C ALA A 189 -0.68 -7.77 11.12
N VAL A 190 -1.58 -6.80 10.96
CA VAL A 190 -2.90 -6.75 11.60
C VAL A 190 -3.92 -6.30 10.55
N ALA A 191 -5.11 -6.88 10.57
CA ALA A 191 -6.25 -6.43 9.79
C ALA A 191 -7.52 -6.48 10.66
N VAL A 192 -8.43 -5.55 10.45
CA VAL A 192 -9.74 -5.52 11.10
C VAL A 192 -10.79 -6.02 10.14
N HIS A 193 -11.69 -6.86 10.64
CA HIS A 193 -12.78 -7.41 9.86
C HIS A 193 -13.89 -6.35 9.69
N PRO A 194 -14.65 -6.36 8.57
CA PRO A 194 -15.69 -5.36 8.30
C PRO A 194 -16.83 -5.29 9.33
N ASP A 195 -17.02 -6.33 10.13
CA ASP A 195 -17.97 -6.31 11.26
C ASP A 195 -17.60 -5.28 12.33
N GLY A 196 -16.33 -4.86 12.43
CA GLY A 196 -15.81 -3.94 13.44
C GLY A 196 -15.56 -4.56 14.82
N HIS A 197 -15.78 -5.87 14.99
CA HIS A 197 -15.66 -6.59 16.25
C HIS A 197 -14.58 -7.69 16.21
N THR A 198 -14.17 -8.11 15.01
CA THR A 198 -13.17 -9.15 14.80
C THR A 198 -11.89 -8.54 14.23
N PHE A 199 -10.73 -9.07 14.62
CA PHE A 199 -9.46 -8.73 13.98
C PHE A 199 -8.60 -9.98 13.75
N ALA A 200 -7.72 -9.90 12.76
CA ALA A 200 -6.71 -10.90 12.48
C ALA A 200 -5.32 -10.34 12.75
N VAL A 201 -4.47 -11.16 13.37
CA VAL A 201 -3.07 -10.86 13.64
C VAL A 201 -2.19 -11.95 13.05
N ALA A 202 -1.16 -11.55 12.31
CA ALA A 202 -0.11 -12.44 11.84
C ALA A 202 1.10 -12.37 12.77
N THR A 203 1.57 -13.54 13.18
CA THR A 203 2.67 -13.70 14.14
C THR A 203 3.93 -14.20 13.44
N GLY A 204 5.09 -13.97 14.06
CA GLY A 204 6.39 -14.45 13.59
C GLY A 204 6.53 -15.98 13.57
N GLU A 205 5.54 -16.72 14.07
CA GLU A 205 5.46 -18.18 13.93
C GLU A 205 4.78 -18.63 12.63
N ASN A 206 4.52 -17.70 11.70
CA ASN A 206 3.82 -17.93 10.43
C ASN A 206 2.37 -18.40 10.63
N VAL A 207 1.78 -18.04 11.78
CA VAL A 207 0.40 -18.35 12.15
C VAL A 207 -0.41 -17.06 12.16
N ILE A 208 -1.66 -17.15 11.70
CA ILE A 208 -2.64 -16.08 11.84
C ILE A 208 -3.62 -16.48 12.93
N GLN A 209 -3.89 -15.55 13.85
CA GLN A 209 -4.92 -15.70 14.86
C GLN A 209 -6.05 -14.72 14.57
N ILE A 210 -7.29 -15.22 14.57
CA ILE A 210 -8.51 -14.43 14.44
C ILE A 210 -9.14 -14.32 15.82
N ARG A 211 -9.36 -13.09 16.30
CA ARG A 211 -9.76 -12.80 17.66
C ARG A 211 -10.88 -11.77 17.71
N ASP A 212 -11.64 -11.82 18.81
CA ASP A 212 -12.59 -10.76 19.17
C ASP A 212 -11.85 -9.53 19.72
N ILE A 213 -12.28 -8.33 19.38
CA ILE A 213 -11.65 -7.07 19.78
C ILE A 213 -11.93 -6.74 21.24
N GLN A 214 -13.13 -7.06 21.76
CA GLN A 214 -13.52 -6.70 23.12
C GLN A 214 -12.99 -7.70 24.15
N SER A 215 -13.16 -9.00 23.91
CA SER A 215 -12.73 -10.04 24.85
C SER A 215 -11.30 -10.50 24.63
N LEU A 216 -10.71 -10.25 23.45
CA LEU A 216 -9.42 -10.79 23.01
C LEU A 216 -9.39 -12.31 22.86
N ASP A 217 -10.55 -12.96 22.94
CA ASP A 217 -10.67 -14.42 22.81
C ASP A 217 -10.30 -14.87 21.40
N LEU A 218 -9.72 -16.06 21.32
CA LEU A 218 -9.34 -16.70 20.07
C LEU A 218 -10.54 -17.40 19.44
N SER A 219 -10.94 -16.94 18.25
CA SER A 219 -12.06 -17.51 17.49
C SER A 219 -11.58 -18.58 16.50
N ALA A 220 -10.48 -18.31 15.79
CA ALA A 220 -9.92 -19.24 14.81
C ALA A 220 -8.41 -19.07 14.65
N THR A 221 -7.74 -20.10 14.14
CA THR A 221 -6.31 -20.08 13.84
C THR A 221 -6.07 -20.57 12.42
N CYS A 222 -5.32 -19.82 11.64
CA CYS A 222 -4.92 -20.18 10.29
C CYS A 222 -3.46 -20.62 10.30
N GLN A 223 -3.22 -21.90 9.98
CA GLN A 223 -1.89 -22.48 9.88
C GLN A 223 -1.62 -22.99 8.47
N GLY A 224 -0.38 -22.86 8.01
CA GLY A 224 0.05 -23.49 6.76
C GLY A 224 1.10 -22.71 5.96
N HIS A 225 1.32 -21.43 6.25
CA HIS A 225 2.44 -20.68 5.68
C HIS A 225 3.77 -21.23 6.18
N SER A 226 4.76 -21.36 5.30
CA SER A 226 6.10 -21.86 5.65
C SER A 226 7.11 -20.76 5.99
N HIS A 227 6.76 -19.51 5.69
CA HIS A 227 7.58 -18.32 5.98
C HIS A 227 6.73 -17.15 6.47
N GLU A 228 7.43 -16.09 6.88
CA GLU A 228 6.85 -14.90 7.50
C GLU A 228 5.70 -14.33 6.67
N ILE A 229 4.57 -14.13 7.33
CA ILE A 229 3.39 -13.48 6.77
C ILE A 229 3.60 -11.99 6.85
N ARG A 230 3.52 -11.27 5.74
CA ARG A 230 3.83 -9.84 5.69
C ARG A 230 2.63 -8.92 5.69
N THR A 231 1.47 -9.45 5.31
CA THR A 231 0.26 -8.66 5.06
C THR A 231 -0.99 -9.51 5.25
N LEU A 232 -2.05 -8.85 5.71
CA LEU A 232 -3.39 -9.41 5.89
C LEU A 232 -4.41 -8.43 5.31
N ALA A 233 -5.49 -8.94 4.72
CA ALA A 233 -6.63 -8.14 4.29
C ALA A 233 -7.91 -8.98 4.37
N PHE A 234 -8.95 -8.45 5.02
CA PHE A 234 -10.28 -9.05 4.96
C PHE A 234 -10.98 -8.68 3.66
N SER A 235 -11.78 -9.60 3.13
CA SER A 235 -12.71 -9.30 2.05
C SER A 235 -13.81 -8.36 2.55
N PRO A 236 -14.39 -7.50 1.69
CA PRO A 236 -15.44 -6.56 2.11
C PRO A 236 -16.70 -7.23 2.67
N ASP A 237 -16.98 -8.48 2.25
CA ASP A 237 -18.09 -9.28 2.78
C ASP A 237 -17.75 -9.98 4.11
N GLY A 238 -16.49 -9.91 4.57
CA GLY A 238 -16.02 -10.49 5.82
C GLY A 238 -15.82 -12.01 5.80
N ASN A 239 -16.18 -12.71 4.73
CA ASN A 239 -16.13 -14.18 4.73
C ASN A 239 -14.73 -14.74 4.48
N THR A 240 -13.84 -13.95 3.89
CA THR A 240 -12.51 -14.37 3.46
C THR A 240 -11.44 -13.47 4.06
N LEU A 241 -10.38 -14.07 4.59
CA LEU A 241 -9.14 -13.38 4.92
C LEU A 241 -8.09 -13.75 3.87
N ALA A 242 -7.43 -12.76 3.28
CA ALA A 242 -6.25 -12.98 2.44
C ALA A 242 -4.99 -12.73 3.27
N SER A 243 -4.01 -13.60 3.13
CA SER A 243 -2.66 -13.42 3.66
C SER A 243 -1.62 -13.53 2.56
N GLY A 244 -0.56 -12.76 2.73
CA GLY A 244 0.58 -12.75 1.83
C GLY A 244 1.87 -13.01 2.57
N SER A 245 2.71 -13.93 2.08
CA SER A 245 3.89 -14.40 2.77
C SER A 245 5.15 -14.39 1.90
N TYR A 246 6.31 -14.44 2.57
CA TYR A 246 7.60 -14.72 1.95
C TYR A 246 7.74 -16.14 1.42
N ASP A 247 6.76 -17.02 1.62
CA ASP A 247 6.70 -18.34 0.98
C ASP A 247 6.22 -18.30 -0.48
N GLU A 248 6.17 -17.10 -1.08
CA GLU A 248 5.73 -16.84 -2.46
C GLU A 248 4.25 -17.20 -2.71
N THR A 249 3.46 -17.37 -1.64
CA THR A 249 2.03 -17.65 -1.74
C THR A 249 1.16 -16.54 -1.19
N ILE A 250 -0.01 -16.41 -1.80
CA ILE A 250 -1.17 -15.75 -1.20
C ILE A 250 -2.13 -16.86 -0.81
N ARG A 251 -2.60 -16.83 0.43
CA ARG A 251 -3.59 -17.79 0.92
C ARG A 251 -4.89 -17.09 1.26
N LEU A 252 -6.00 -17.74 0.92
CA LEU A 252 -7.33 -17.33 1.33
C LEU A 252 -7.82 -18.27 2.42
N TRP A 253 -8.39 -17.68 3.47
CA TRP A 253 -8.87 -18.39 4.64
C TRP A 253 -10.33 -18.06 4.86
N SER A 254 -11.11 -19.06 5.26
CA SER A 254 -12.44 -18.82 5.84
C SER A 254 -12.27 -18.12 7.19
N THR A 255 -12.90 -16.97 7.35
CA THR A 255 -12.80 -16.18 8.59
C THR A 255 -13.44 -16.87 9.79
N HIS A 256 -14.49 -17.66 9.56
CA HIS A 256 -15.21 -18.35 10.62
C HIS A 256 -14.49 -19.59 11.12
N THR A 257 -13.76 -20.30 10.24
CA THR A 257 -13.15 -21.59 10.58
C THR A 257 -11.63 -21.56 10.65
N GLY A 258 -10.99 -20.57 10.04
CA GLY A 258 -9.53 -20.51 9.87
C GLY A 258 -8.98 -21.49 8.82
N HIS A 259 -9.85 -22.24 8.12
CA HIS A 259 -9.41 -23.18 7.09
C HIS A 259 -8.97 -22.45 5.82
N CYS A 260 -7.84 -22.91 5.25
CA CYS A 260 -7.36 -22.44 3.96
C CYS A 260 -8.30 -22.92 2.85
N THR A 261 -8.92 -21.99 2.13
CA THR A 261 -9.84 -22.29 1.02
C THR A 261 -9.14 -22.27 -0.33
N LEU A 262 -8.11 -21.43 -0.49
CA LEU A 262 -7.36 -21.30 -1.74
C LEU A 262 -5.90 -20.94 -1.46
N ILE A 263 -5.00 -21.49 -2.29
CA ILE A 263 -3.58 -21.12 -2.32
C ILE A 263 -3.27 -20.64 -3.73
N LEU A 264 -2.85 -19.39 -3.85
CA LEU A 264 -2.38 -18.80 -5.09
C LEU A 264 -0.85 -18.75 -5.03
N GLN A 265 -0.21 -19.52 -5.89
CA GLN A 265 1.25 -19.60 -5.96
C GLN A 265 1.77 -18.72 -7.09
N LYS A 266 2.72 -17.84 -6.78
CA LYS A 266 3.33 -16.97 -7.78
C LYS A 266 4.71 -17.47 -8.16
N GLN A 267 4.80 -18.23 -9.24
CA GLN A 267 6.08 -18.78 -9.67
C GLN A 267 7.05 -17.67 -10.13
N GLY A 268 8.25 -17.64 -9.55
CA GLY A 268 9.33 -16.74 -9.96
C GLY A 268 9.23 -15.31 -9.43
N GLU A 269 8.30 -15.04 -8.51
CA GLU A 269 8.16 -13.77 -7.82
C GLU A 269 9.01 -13.75 -6.54
N SER A 270 9.63 -12.60 -6.27
CA SER A 270 10.31 -12.37 -4.98
C SER A 270 9.28 -12.11 -3.88
N TYR A 271 9.74 -12.07 -2.62
CA TYR A 271 8.98 -11.78 -1.40
C TYR A 271 7.74 -10.89 -1.59
N LEU A 272 6.57 -11.41 -1.23
CA LEU A 272 5.32 -10.67 -1.30
C LEU A 272 5.27 -9.58 -0.21
N ARG A 273 4.82 -8.38 -0.59
CA ARG A 273 4.79 -7.21 0.29
C ARG A 273 3.38 -6.85 0.75
N GLU A 274 2.41 -6.91 -0.14
CA GLU A 274 1.09 -6.34 0.09
C GLU A 274 0.00 -7.11 -0.65
N VAL A 275 -1.17 -7.19 -0.03
CA VAL A 275 -2.41 -7.71 -0.63
C VAL A 275 -3.56 -6.77 -0.28
N ALA A 276 -4.49 -6.58 -1.22
CA ALA A 276 -5.68 -5.75 -1.01
C ALA A 276 -6.86 -6.26 -1.84
N PHE A 277 -8.03 -6.34 -1.22
CA PHE A 277 -9.27 -6.64 -1.94
C PHE A 277 -9.81 -5.39 -2.63
N SER A 278 -10.46 -5.58 -3.79
CA SER A 278 -11.29 -4.54 -4.38
C SER A 278 -12.51 -4.27 -3.49
N PRO A 279 -13.10 -3.05 -3.51
CA PRO A 279 -14.28 -2.73 -2.71
C PRO A 279 -15.49 -3.64 -2.98
N CYS A 280 -15.59 -4.20 -4.18
CA CYS A 280 -16.64 -5.15 -4.55
C CYS A 280 -16.32 -6.62 -4.17
N GLY A 281 -15.12 -6.89 -3.63
CA GLY A 281 -14.65 -8.22 -3.23
C GLY A 281 -14.33 -9.17 -4.39
N THR A 282 -14.47 -8.73 -5.64
CA THR A 282 -14.24 -9.57 -6.82
C THR A 282 -12.75 -9.79 -7.11
N PHE A 283 -11.92 -8.77 -6.90
CA PHE A 283 -10.50 -8.83 -7.24
C PHE A 283 -9.64 -8.75 -5.99
N LEU A 284 -8.49 -9.43 -6.05
CA LEU A 284 -7.40 -9.33 -5.09
C LEU A 284 -6.18 -8.81 -5.81
N ALA A 285 -5.71 -7.62 -5.43
CA ALA A 285 -4.45 -7.06 -5.89
C ALA A 285 -3.33 -7.47 -4.94
N SER A 286 -2.12 -7.63 -5.49
CA SER A 286 -0.96 -8.07 -4.71
C SER A 286 0.35 -7.60 -5.33
N ALA A 287 1.30 -7.19 -4.49
CA ALA A 287 2.57 -6.61 -4.92
C ALA A 287 3.77 -7.35 -4.34
N SER A 288 4.85 -7.46 -5.11
CA SER A 288 6.11 -8.12 -4.75
C SER A 288 7.32 -7.19 -4.85
N ASP A 289 8.46 -7.63 -4.35
CA ASP A 289 9.76 -6.92 -4.46
C ASP A 289 10.23 -6.68 -5.89
N ARG A 290 9.67 -7.37 -6.90
CA ARG A 290 10.02 -7.15 -8.31
C ARG A 290 9.23 -6.02 -8.96
N GLY A 291 8.37 -5.33 -8.21
CA GLY A 291 7.59 -4.19 -8.70
C GLY A 291 6.38 -4.58 -9.55
N ASN A 292 6.09 -5.87 -9.71
CA ASN A 292 4.90 -6.35 -10.40
C ASN A 292 3.68 -6.26 -9.47
N ILE A 293 2.57 -5.77 -10.01
CA ILE A 293 1.26 -5.84 -9.35
C ILE A 293 0.45 -6.91 -10.06
N HIS A 294 -0.03 -7.90 -9.31
CA HIS A 294 -0.89 -8.96 -9.84
C HIS A 294 -2.29 -8.79 -9.29
N MET A 295 -3.28 -8.80 -10.19
CA MET A 295 -4.69 -8.79 -9.84
C MET A 295 -5.32 -10.12 -10.20
N CYS A 296 -5.94 -10.79 -9.24
CA CYS A 296 -6.61 -12.07 -9.43
C CYS A 296 -8.12 -11.91 -9.17
N ASN A 297 -8.96 -12.50 -10.03
CA ASN A 297 -10.39 -12.63 -9.74
C ASN A 297 -10.64 -13.78 -8.76
N VAL A 298 -11.03 -13.43 -7.53
CA VAL A 298 -11.20 -14.36 -6.40
C VAL A 298 -12.38 -15.32 -6.62
N LYS A 299 -13.37 -14.93 -7.43
CA LYS A 299 -14.57 -15.75 -7.69
C LYS A 299 -14.40 -16.74 -8.84
N GLN A 300 -13.45 -16.49 -9.75
CA GLN A 300 -13.26 -17.28 -10.98
C GLN A 300 -11.93 -18.03 -11.05
N GLY A 301 -11.03 -17.84 -10.07
CA GLY A 301 -9.85 -18.70 -9.89
C GLY A 301 -8.71 -18.54 -10.90
N GLU A 302 -8.90 -17.91 -12.06
CA GLU A 302 -7.89 -18.00 -13.14
C GLU A 302 -7.64 -16.72 -13.96
N HIS A 303 -8.38 -15.62 -13.74
CA HIS A 303 -8.04 -14.36 -14.42
C HIS A 303 -7.00 -13.57 -13.62
N GLU A 304 -5.73 -13.77 -13.96
CA GLU A 304 -4.58 -13.01 -13.48
C GLU A 304 -4.24 -11.89 -14.49
N ILE A 305 -4.30 -10.65 -14.03
CA ILE A 305 -3.78 -9.49 -14.77
C ILE A 305 -2.49 -9.08 -14.06
N THR A 306 -1.36 -9.27 -14.74
CA THR A 306 -0.07 -8.76 -14.28
C THR A 306 0.17 -7.38 -14.86
N LEU A 307 0.36 -6.39 -14.00
CA LEU A 307 0.80 -5.05 -14.36
C LEU A 307 2.31 -4.96 -14.11
N GLN A 308 3.08 -4.82 -15.19
CA GLN A 308 4.52 -4.60 -15.10
C GLN A 308 4.86 -3.11 -15.07
N PRO A 309 5.98 -2.72 -14.41
CA PRO A 309 6.45 -1.35 -14.46
C PRO A 309 6.67 -0.87 -15.91
N GLY A 310 5.87 0.10 -16.35
CA GLY A 310 6.03 0.74 -17.66
C GLY A 310 5.13 0.22 -18.80
N GLU A 311 4.27 -0.76 -18.56
CA GLU A 311 3.21 -1.12 -19.52
C GLU A 311 2.03 -0.16 -19.37
N ALA A 312 1.93 0.82 -20.27
CA ALA A 312 0.72 1.62 -20.40
C ALA A 312 -0.42 0.72 -20.88
N PHE A 313 -1.60 0.84 -20.27
CA PHE A 313 -2.84 0.25 -20.76
C PHE A 313 -3.01 0.61 -22.25
N ALA A 314 -2.70 -0.33 -23.14
CA ALA A 314 -3.31 -0.31 -24.46
C ALA A 314 -4.74 -0.81 -24.23
N GLU A 315 -5.71 0.11 -24.24
CA GLU A 315 -7.11 -0.24 -24.34
C GLU A 315 -7.27 -1.24 -25.49
N GLN A 316 -7.55 -2.50 -25.17
CA GLN A 316 -8.03 -3.45 -26.16
C GLN A 316 -9.49 -3.06 -26.44
N GLN A 317 -9.71 -2.54 -27.65
CA GLN A 317 -11.03 -2.33 -28.24
C GLN A 317 -11.79 -3.63 -28.41
#